data_AF-A0A8S1S3B1-F1
#
_entry.id   AF-A0A8S1S3B1-F1
#
_cell.length_a   1.000
_cell.length_b   1.000
_cell.length_c   1.000
_cell.angle_alpha   90.00
_cell.angle_beta   90.00
_cell.angle_gamma   90.00
#
_symmetry.space_group_name_H-M   'P 1'
#
loop_
_entity.id
_entity.type
_entity.pdbx_description
1 polymer ?
#
loop_
_entity_poly.entity_id
_entity_poly.type
_entity_poly.pdbx_seq_one_letter_code
_entity_poly.pdbx_strand_id
1 'polypeptide(L)'
;MNIVCKDYLEKEAVLGDLVITNFNFDLIPIANDLLYLEMNNCLRPLYIGQEMTILQTVAESIQKMELVHGKVQEYLCKGNYSKYVIDILKQKKQQGELIEDEVSFKVSKMHTLLVIDRKVDFITPMLTPFTYEALIDEVFSIKNNSINLEIIKNQQALKDRPKTIKLNDSYYNRIKIMNIKQCQ
;
A
#
# COMPACT_ATOMS: atom_id res chain seq x y z
N MET A 1 9.03 -17.61 -2.26
CA MET A 1 10.46 -17.55 -1.94
C MET A 1 11.20 -17.13 -3.20
N ASN A 2 12.06 -16.11 -3.14
CA ASN A 2 12.89 -15.70 -4.27
C ASN A 2 13.90 -16.81 -4.60
N ILE A 3 14.16 -17.07 -5.89
CA ILE A 3 15.14 -18.05 -6.38
C ILE A 3 16.50 -17.81 -5.71
N VAL A 4 16.91 -16.56 -5.55
CA VAL A 4 18.16 -16.18 -4.87
C VAL A 4 18.21 -16.69 -3.42
N CYS A 5 17.10 -16.62 -2.69
CA CYS A 5 17.03 -17.14 -1.33
C CYS A 5 17.11 -18.66 -1.30
N LYS A 6 16.47 -19.32 -2.27
CA LYS A 6 16.52 -20.79 -2.39
C LYS A 6 17.96 -21.25 -2.61
N ASP A 7 18.64 -20.66 -3.59
CA ASP A 7 20.02 -20.99 -3.93
C ASP A 7 20.98 -20.76 -2.75
N TYR A 8 20.73 -19.73 -1.94
CA TYR A 8 21.53 -19.46 -0.74
C TYR A 8 21.31 -20.53 0.34
N LEU A 9 20.06 -20.91 0.62
CA LEU A 9 19.74 -21.95 1.60
C LEU A 9 20.25 -23.34 1.18
N GLU A 10 20.28 -23.62 -0.13
CA GLU A 10 20.91 -24.84 -0.67
C GLU A 10 22.42 -24.84 -0.44
N LYS A 11 23.10 -23.70 -0.67
CA LYS A 11 24.55 -23.57 -0.44
C LYS A 11 24.94 -23.76 1.02
N GLU A 12 24.10 -23.28 1.95
CA GLU A 12 24.30 -23.47 3.39
C GLU A 12 23.84 -24.85 3.89
N ALA A 13 23.36 -25.74 3.00
CA ALA A 13 22.90 -27.09 3.30
C ALA A 13 21.76 -27.20 4.34
N VAL A 14 21.09 -26.09 4.66
CA VAL A 14 19.98 -26.05 5.64
C VAL A 14 18.60 -26.22 5.00
N LEU A 15 18.51 -26.19 3.66
CA LEU A 15 17.20 -26.23 2.97
C LEU A 15 16.37 -27.47 3.33
N GLY A 16 17.02 -28.63 3.50
CA GLY A 16 16.35 -29.90 3.82
C GLY A 16 15.68 -29.94 5.19
N ASP A 17 16.13 -29.08 6.12
CA ASP A 17 15.64 -29.02 7.50
C ASP A 17 14.53 -27.98 7.69
N LEU A 18 14.19 -27.23 6.64
CA LEU A 18 13.25 -26.10 6.71
C LEU A 18 11.91 -26.44 6.05
N VAL A 19 10.82 -26.19 6.76
CA VAL A 19 9.47 -26.13 6.16
C VAL A 19 9.22 -24.71 5.69
N ILE A 20 9.37 -24.47 4.39
CA ILE A 20 9.21 -23.15 3.79
C ILE A 20 7.79 -22.99 3.25
N THR A 21 7.04 -22.07 3.84
CA THR A 21 5.71 -21.68 3.38
C THR A 21 5.73 -20.27 2.82
N ASN A 22 5.15 -20.06 1.65
CA ASN A 22 4.95 -18.72 1.11
C ASN A 22 3.68 -18.12 1.71
N PHE A 23 3.85 -17.09 2.52
CA PHE A 23 2.74 -16.26 2.95
C PHE A 23 2.70 -15.01 2.07
N ASN A 24 1.69 -14.91 1.21
CA ASN A 24 1.52 -13.77 0.32
C ASN A 24 0.78 -12.65 1.07
N PHE A 25 1.53 -11.77 1.75
CA PHE A 25 0.99 -10.50 2.24
C PHE A 25 0.51 -9.68 1.03
N ASP A 26 -0.79 -9.45 0.98
CA ASP A 26 -1.45 -8.65 -0.06
C ASP A 26 -2.07 -7.39 0.57
N LEU A 27 -3.02 -6.75 -0.09
CA LEU A 27 -3.75 -5.59 0.37
C LEU A 27 -4.30 -5.77 1.79
N ILE A 28 -3.79 -4.95 2.70
CA ILE A 28 -4.18 -4.85 4.09
C ILE A 28 -5.21 -3.72 4.23
N PRO A 29 -6.40 -3.97 4.82
CA PRO A 29 -7.35 -2.90 5.11
C PRO A 29 -6.87 -2.06 6.30
N ILE A 30 -6.48 -0.82 6.04
CA ILE A 30 -6.09 0.15 7.08
C ILE A 30 -7.30 0.98 7.53
N ALA A 31 -8.21 1.28 6.60
CA ALA A 31 -9.49 1.92 6.87
C ALA A 31 -10.59 1.31 5.99
N ASN A 32 -11.83 1.74 6.18
CA ASN A 32 -12.98 1.23 5.41
C ASN A 32 -12.85 1.46 3.90
N ASP A 33 -12.11 2.51 3.51
CA ASP A 33 -11.92 2.99 2.15
C ASP A 33 -10.44 3.01 1.74
N LEU A 34 -9.55 2.40 2.54
CA LEU A 34 -8.11 2.40 2.31
C LEU A 34 -7.51 1.00 2.46
N LEU A 35 -6.97 0.51 1.35
CA LEU A 35 -6.18 -0.71 1.27
C LEU A 35 -4.72 -0.37 1.04
N TYR A 36 -3.81 -1.11 1.67
CA TYR A 36 -2.38 -0.84 1.63
C TYR A 36 -1.57 -2.10 1.41
N LEU A 37 -0.58 -2.03 0.53
CA LEU A 37 0.28 -3.16 0.17
C LEU A 37 1.58 -3.23 1.01
N GLU A 38 1.84 -2.24 1.88
CA GLU A 38 3.02 -2.19 2.75
C GLU A 38 4.37 -2.35 2.02
N MET A 39 4.46 -1.90 0.77
CA MET A 39 5.69 -1.94 -0.01
C MET A 39 6.55 -0.70 0.22
N ASN A 40 7.06 -0.58 1.44
CA ASN A 40 7.97 0.50 1.82
C ASN A 40 9.23 0.52 0.93
N ASN A 41 9.73 1.72 0.62
CA ASN A 41 10.92 1.95 -0.21
C ASN A 41 10.86 1.46 -1.66
N CYS A 42 9.67 1.21 -2.22
CA CYS A 42 9.54 0.70 -3.59
C CYS A 42 9.86 1.71 -4.71
N LEU A 43 9.83 3.01 -4.41
CA LEU A 43 10.04 4.05 -5.43
C LEU A 43 11.48 4.04 -5.97
N ARG A 44 12.48 3.81 -5.11
CA ARG A 44 13.89 3.80 -5.54
C ARG A 44 14.20 2.62 -6.47
N PRO A 45 13.90 1.35 -6.10
CA PRO A 45 14.06 0.21 -7.01
C PRO A 45 13.28 0.39 -8.31
N LEU A 46 12.04 0.90 -8.27
CA LEU A 46 11.23 1.08 -9.46
C LEU A 46 11.78 2.16 -10.40
N TYR A 47 12.02 3.37 -9.89
CA TYR A 47 12.35 4.54 -10.73
C TYR A 47 13.84 4.66 -11.05
N ILE A 48 14.73 4.17 -10.17
CA ILE A 48 16.18 4.26 -10.34
C ILE A 48 16.74 2.89 -10.74
N GLY A 49 16.34 1.83 -10.03
CA GLY A 49 16.80 0.46 -10.30
C GLY A 49 16.13 -0.20 -11.52
N GLN A 50 15.04 0.36 -12.03
CA GLN A 50 14.21 -0.21 -13.09
C GLN A 50 13.67 -1.61 -12.76
N GLU A 51 13.50 -1.90 -11.46
CA GLU A 51 12.95 -3.16 -10.99
C GLU A 51 11.43 -3.15 -11.11
N MET A 52 10.90 -3.94 -12.04
CA MET A 52 9.47 -3.98 -12.37
C MET A 52 8.66 -4.95 -11.50
N THR A 53 9.29 -5.69 -10.58
CA THR A 53 8.65 -6.71 -9.75
C THR A 53 7.45 -6.15 -8.98
N ILE A 54 7.53 -4.90 -8.49
CA ILE A 54 6.41 -4.28 -7.82
C ILE A 54 5.16 -4.11 -8.70
N LEU A 55 5.34 -3.86 -10.00
CA LEU A 55 4.20 -3.71 -10.91
C LEU A 55 3.46 -5.03 -11.09
N GLN A 56 4.18 -6.15 -11.04
CA GLN A 56 3.58 -7.49 -11.04
C GLN A 56 2.80 -7.72 -9.74
N THR A 57 3.39 -7.39 -8.58
CA THR A 57 2.70 -7.52 -7.28
C THR A 57 1.42 -6.68 -7.24
N VAL A 58 1.46 -5.44 -7.74
CA VAL A 58 0.28 -4.56 -7.83
C VAL A 58 -0.80 -5.16 -8.75
N ALA A 59 -0.41 -5.67 -9.93
CA ALA A 59 -1.35 -6.33 -10.84
C ALA A 59 -2.00 -7.58 -10.20
N GLU A 60 -1.23 -8.39 -9.47
CA GLU A 60 -1.76 -9.55 -8.74
C GLU A 60 -2.72 -9.16 -7.63
N SER A 61 -2.43 -8.08 -6.92
CA SER A 61 -3.30 -7.54 -5.87
C SER A 61 -4.64 -7.06 -6.45
N ILE A 62 -4.60 -6.36 -7.59
CA ILE A 62 -5.80 -5.95 -8.34
C ILE A 62 -6.60 -7.18 -8.79
N GLN A 63 -5.93 -8.19 -9.34
CA GLN A 63 -6.60 -9.42 -9.78
C GLN A 63 -7.33 -10.10 -8.61
N LYS A 64 -6.70 -10.19 -7.43
CA LYS A 64 -7.35 -10.75 -6.23
C LYS A 64 -8.53 -9.92 -5.76
N MET A 65 -8.44 -8.60 -5.83
CA MET A 65 -9.59 -7.71 -5.59
C MET A 65 -10.75 -8.03 -6.53
N GLU A 66 -10.48 -8.26 -7.81
CA GLU A 66 -11.51 -8.67 -8.78
C GLU A 66 -12.10 -10.05 -8.49
N LEU A 67 -11.30 -11.01 -7.99
CA LEU A 67 -11.82 -12.32 -7.58
C LEU A 67 -12.88 -12.19 -6.47
N VAL A 68 -12.66 -11.27 -5.52
CA VAL A 68 -13.54 -11.05 -4.37
C VAL A 68 -14.77 -10.22 -4.76
N HIS A 69 -14.56 -9.11 -5.48
CA HIS A 69 -15.57 -8.07 -5.72
C HIS A 69 -16.19 -8.09 -7.14
N GLY A 70 -15.77 -9.01 -8.00
CA GLY A 70 -16.12 -9.08 -9.41
C GLY A 70 -15.19 -8.24 -10.28
N LYS A 71 -15.16 -8.54 -11.59
CA LYS A 71 -14.25 -7.88 -12.57
C LYS A 71 -14.56 -6.40 -12.71
N VAL A 72 -13.53 -5.56 -12.80
CA VAL A 72 -13.70 -4.14 -13.11
C VAL A 72 -14.19 -4.00 -14.56
N GLN A 73 -15.13 -3.08 -14.80
CA GLN A 73 -15.72 -2.85 -16.12
C GLN A 73 -14.84 -1.95 -16.99
N GLU A 74 -14.23 -0.93 -16.38
CA GLU A 74 -13.43 0.08 -17.06
C GLU A 74 -12.08 0.32 -16.37
N TYR A 75 -10.99 0.32 -17.14
CA TYR A 75 -9.65 0.64 -16.64
C TYR A 75 -9.16 1.96 -17.21
N LEU A 76 -8.87 2.90 -16.33
CA LEU A 76 -8.25 4.18 -16.65
C LEU A 76 -6.85 4.22 -16.04
N CYS A 77 -5.88 4.80 -16.74
CA CYS A 77 -4.55 4.94 -16.20
C CYS A 77 -3.85 6.22 -16.65
N LYS A 78 -2.94 6.71 -15.80
CA LYS A 78 -2.06 7.84 -16.13
C LYS A 78 -0.64 7.55 -15.68
N GLY A 79 0.29 7.61 -16.64
CA GLY A 79 1.72 7.33 -16.46
C GLY A 79 2.18 6.03 -17.13
N ASN A 80 3.49 5.86 -17.23
CA ASN A 80 4.06 4.72 -17.95
C ASN A 80 3.90 3.44 -17.13
N TYR A 81 4.19 3.48 -15.84
CA TYR A 81 4.11 2.28 -14.99
C TYR A 81 2.68 1.85 -14.70
N SER A 82 1.75 2.78 -14.61
CA SER A 82 0.32 2.44 -14.51
C SER A 82 -0.19 1.75 -15.78
N LYS A 83 0.26 2.20 -16.97
CA LYS A 83 -0.03 1.50 -18.23
C LYS A 83 0.54 0.07 -18.22
N TYR A 84 1.79 -0.11 -17.76
CA TYR A 84 2.39 -1.45 -17.62
C TYR A 84 1.56 -2.37 -16.72
N VAL A 85 1.05 -1.87 -15.58
CA VAL A 85 0.16 -2.66 -14.70
C VAL A 85 -1.09 -3.13 -15.44
N ILE A 86 -1.73 -2.25 -16.21
CA ILE A 86 -2.90 -2.62 -17.02
C ILE A 86 -2.55 -3.64 -18.11
N ASP A 87 -1.39 -3.51 -18.74
CA ASP A 87 -0.93 -4.45 -19.77
C ASP A 87 -0.66 -5.85 -19.18
N ILE A 88 -0.10 -5.93 -17.97
CA ILE A 88 0.06 -7.19 -17.22
C ILE A 88 -1.30 -7.85 -16.95
N LEU A 89 -2.29 -7.08 -16.48
CA LEU A 89 -3.65 -7.59 -16.22
C LEU A 89 -4.30 -8.15 -17.50
N LYS A 90 -4.15 -7.44 -18.63
CA LYS A 90 -4.65 -7.89 -19.93
C LYS A 90 -3.95 -9.15 -20.42
N GLN A 91 -2.63 -9.24 -20.24
CA GLN A 91 -1.87 -10.43 -20.63
C GLN A 91 -2.30 -11.66 -19.83
N LYS A 92 -2.42 -11.53 -18.49
CA LYS A 92 -2.91 -12.63 -17.63
C LYS A 92 -4.31 -13.08 -18.02
N LYS A 93 -5.17 -12.14 -18.45
CA LYS A 93 -6.48 -12.45 -19.02
C LYS A 93 -6.41 -13.29 -20.29
N GLN A 94 -5.50 -12.97 -21.20
CA GLN A 94 -5.35 -13.70 -22.46
C GLN A 94 -4.75 -15.11 -22.27
N GLN A 95 -3.92 -15.28 -21.24
CA GLN A 95 -3.25 -16.55 -20.94
C GLN A 95 -4.15 -17.57 -20.23
N GLY A 96 -5.39 -17.22 -19.89
CA GLY A 96 -6.30 -18.11 -19.16
C GLY A 96 -5.86 -18.40 -17.72
N GLU A 97 -4.91 -17.63 -17.17
CA GLU A 97 -4.51 -17.69 -15.76
C GLU A 97 -5.54 -17.07 -14.81
N LEU A 98 -6.66 -16.60 -15.37
CA LEU A 98 -7.79 -16.16 -14.58
C LEU A 98 -8.53 -17.39 -14.06
N ILE A 99 -8.92 -17.35 -12.80
CA ILE A 99 -9.98 -18.21 -12.26
C ILE A 99 -11.29 -17.76 -12.93
N GLU A 100 -11.49 -18.09 -14.19
CA GLU A 100 -12.64 -17.61 -14.99
C GLU A 100 -13.97 -18.19 -14.47
N ASP A 101 -13.90 -19.34 -13.80
CA ASP A 101 -15.07 -20.09 -13.34
C ASP A 101 -15.72 -19.50 -12.07
N GLU A 102 -14.98 -18.74 -11.25
CA GLU A 102 -15.54 -18.17 -9.99
C GLU A 102 -15.95 -16.70 -10.08
N VAL A 103 -15.35 -15.93 -10.99
CA VAL A 103 -15.57 -14.47 -11.07
C VAL A 103 -16.66 -14.09 -12.07
N SER A 104 -16.85 -14.90 -13.10
CA SER A 104 -17.82 -14.63 -14.18
C SER A 104 -19.28 -14.56 -13.70
N PHE A 105 -19.60 -15.20 -12.58
CA PHE A 105 -20.95 -15.20 -11.98
C PHE A 105 -21.18 -14.10 -10.93
N LYS A 106 -20.14 -13.37 -10.51
CA LYS A 106 -20.29 -12.30 -9.51
C LYS A 106 -20.67 -10.99 -10.20
N VAL A 107 -21.75 -10.36 -9.75
CA VAL A 107 -22.08 -8.98 -10.10
C VAL A 107 -20.96 -8.08 -9.61
N SER A 108 -20.30 -7.40 -10.53
CA SER A 108 -19.19 -6.51 -10.19
C SER A 108 -19.66 -5.34 -9.33
N LYS A 109 -18.99 -5.14 -8.19
CA LYS A 109 -19.17 -3.97 -7.33
C LYS A 109 -18.30 -2.79 -7.75
N MET A 110 -17.38 -2.98 -8.70
CA MET A 110 -16.39 -1.99 -9.12
C MET A 110 -16.61 -1.62 -10.59
N HIS A 111 -17.05 -0.40 -10.86
CA HIS A 111 -17.24 0.07 -12.22
C HIS A 111 -15.90 0.43 -12.89
N THR A 112 -15.15 1.36 -12.29
CA THR A 112 -13.91 1.91 -12.88
C THR A 112 -12.73 1.74 -11.92
N LEU A 113 -11.59 1.30 -12.45
CA LEU A 113 -10.29 1.32 -11.77
C LEU A 113 -9.40 2.39 -12.40
N LEU A 114 -9.02 3.39 -11.60
CA LEU A 114 -8.05 4.42 -11.99
C LEU A 114 -6.68 4.12 -11.39
N VAL A 115 -5.69 3.86 -12.24
CA VAL A 115 -4.31 3.59 -11.83
C VAL A 115 -3.43 4.81 -12.12
N ILE A 116 -2.85 5.40 -11.09
CA ILE A 116 -2.00 6.59 -11.21
C ILE A 116 -0.56 6.23 -10.83
N ASP A 117 0.36 6.49 -11.75
CA ASP A 117 1.80 6.39 -11.50
C ASP A 117 2.26 7.62 -10.70
N ARG A 118 2.91 7.41 -9.54
CA ARG A 118 3.37 8.51 -8.68
C ARG A 118 4.27 9.51 -9.42
N LYS A 119 5.04 9.05 -10.41
CA LYS A 119 5.93 9.89 -11.23
C LYS A 119 5.21 10.97 -12.03
N VAL A 120 3.90 10.83 -12.26
CA VAL A 120 3.08 11.86 -12.91
C VAL A 120 3.06 13.16 -12.10
N ASP A 121 3.25 13.07 -10.78
CA ASP A 121 3.26 14.23 -9.90
C ASP A 121 4.11 13.93 -8.67
N PHE A 122 5.41 14.26 -8.69
CA PHE A 122 6.22 14.23 -7.47
C PHE A 122 6.14 15.52 -6.66
N ILE A 123 5.48 16.56 -7.16
CA ILE A 123 5.39 17.84 -6.47
C ILE A 123 4.52 17.69 -5.23
N THR A 124 3.33 17.09 -5.35
CA THR A 124 2.40 16.90 -4.22
C THR A 124 3.05 16.27 -2.97
N PRO A 125 3.75 15.13 -3.04
CA PRO A 125 4.39 14.54 -1.85
C PRO A 125 5.61 15.31 -1.34
N MET A 126 6.15 16.28 -2.11
CA MET A 126 7.25 17.14 -1.67
C MET A 126 6.78 18.43 -0.99
N LEU A 127 5.50 18.75 -1.08
CA LEU A 127 4.91 19.89 -0.38
C LEU A 127 4.59 19.51 1.06
N THR A 128 4.79 20.44 2.00
CA THR A 128 4.25 20.34 3.36
C THR A 128 2.72 20.27 3.29
N PRO A 129 2.08 19.16 3.67
CA PRO A 129 0.63 19.06 3.70
C PRO A 129 -0.01 20.01 4.73
N PHE A 130 -1.29 20.33 4.55
CA PHE A 130 -2.02 21.24 5.45
C PHE A 130 -3.25 20.60 6.11
N THR A 131 -3.41 19.28 6.03
CA THR A 131 -4.43 18.55 6.79
C THR A 131 -3.88 18.13 8.15
N TYR A 132 -4.77 17.96 9.13
CA TYR A 132 -4.38 17.64 10.50
C TYR A 132 -3.54 16.35 10.60
N GLU A 133 -4.01 15.25 10.02
CA GLU A 133 -3.32 13.96 10.05
C GLU A 133 -1.98 13.99 9.31
N ALA A 134 -1.93 14.63 8.15
CA ALA A 134 -0.71 14.68 7.35
C ALA A 134 0.38 15.54 8.02
N LEU A 135 0.00 16.64 8.69
CA LEU A 135 0.95 17.41 9.51
C LEU A 135 1.39 16.65 10.76
N ILE A 136 0.50 15.87 11.38
CA ILE A 136 0.90 14.96 12.46
C ILE A 136 1.93 13.96 11.94
N ASP A 137 1.72 13.37 10.76
CA ASP A 137 2.65 12.44 10.16
C ASP A 137 4.01 13.08 9.85
N GLU A 138 4.02 14.31 9.33
CA GLU A 138 5.26 15.03 9.04
C GLU A 138 6.09 15.35 10.30
N VAL A 139 5.42 15.66 11.43
CA VAL A 139 6.10 16.03 12.68
C VAL A 139 6.43 14.82 13.55
N PHE A 140 5.54 13.84 13.63
CA PHE A 140 5.62 12.73 14.58
C PHE A 140 5.85 11.36 13.93
N SER A 141 5.68 11.25 12.61
CA SER A 141 5.71 9.99 11.84
C SER A 141 4.74 8.96 12.40
N ILE A 142 3.53 8.92 11.83
CA ILE A 142 2.50 7.96 12.21
C ILE A 142 2.99 6.56 11.84
N LYS A 143 3.04 5.67 12.83
CA LYS A 143 3.37 4.26 12.65
C LYS A 143 2.29 3.40 13.26
N ASN A 144 1.71 2.53 12.45
CA ASN A 144 0.66 1.60 12.89
C ASN A 144 -0.47 2.32 13.64
N ASN A 145 -0.92 3.44 13.06
CA ASN A 145 -1.96 4.30 13.62
C ASN A 145 -1.65 4.86 15.03
N SER A 146 -0.36 5.07 15.32
CA SER A 146 0.12 5.59 16.60
C SER A 146 1.26 6.59 16.40
N ILE A 147 1.43 7.51 17.36
CA ILE A 147 2.52 8.50 17.39
C ILE A 147 3.34 8.40 18.67
N ASN A 148 4.64 8.69 18.57
CA ASN A 148 5.53 8.77 19.73
C ASN A 148 5.72 10.24 20.14
N LEU A 149 5.34 10.56 21.37
CA LEU A 149 5.45 11.91 21.94
C LEU A 149 6.81 12.24 22.56
N GLU A 150 7.71 11.26 22.72
CA GLU A 150 9.06 11.48 23.26
C GLU A 150 9.91 12.42 22.39
N ILE A 151 9.50 12.67 21.14
CA ILE A 151 10.11 13.64 20.22
C ILE A 151 9.98 15.08 20.76
N ILE A 152 8.95 15.35 21.59
CA ILE A 152 8.73 16.67 22.17
C ILE A 152 9.71 16.86 23.35
N LYS A 153 10.78 17.63 23.12
CA LYS A 153 11.86 17.87 24.10
C LYS A 153 11.43 18.63 25.37
N ASN A 154 10.23 19.22 25.38
CA ASN A 154 9.76 20.03 26.49
C ASN A 154 9.08 19.15 27.57
N GLN A 155 9.90 18.58 28.45
CA GLN A 155 9.53 17.50 29.37
C GLN A 155 8.47 17.88 30.42
N GLN A 156 8.31 19.16 30.77
CA GLN A 156 7.39 19.57 31.84
C GLN A 156 5.91 19.31 31.51
N ALA A 157 5.51 19.38 30.23
CA ALA A 157 4.13 19.18 29.79
C ALA A 157 3.75 17.70 29.52
N LEU A 158 4.74 16.79 29.58
CA LEU A 158 4.59 15.38 29.20
C LEU A 158 4.73 14.40 30.37
N LYS A 159 5.09 14.87 31.57
CA LYS A 159 5.34 13.99 32.73
C LYS A 159 4.18 13.03 33.02
N ASP A 160 2.95 13.47 32.79
CA ASP A 160 1.74 12.69 33.04
C ASP A 160 1.11 12.11 31.77
N ARG A 161 1.73 12.29 30.59
CA ARG A 161 1.17 11.84 29.30
C ARG A 161 1.78 10.51 28.88
N PRO A 162 1.01 9.64 28.20
CA PRO A 162 1.55 8.41 27.64
C PRO A 162 2.58 8.73 26.56
N LYS A 163 3.65 7.93 26.51
CA LYS A 163 4.73 8.04 25.52
C LYS A 163 4.22 7.83 24.09
N THR A 164 3.20 6.99 23.94
CA THR A 164 2.58 6.66 22.65
C THR A 164 1.09 6.94 22.71
N ILE A 165 0.56 7.59 21.69
CA ILE A 165 -0.87 7.84 21.52
C ILE A 165 -1.37 7.09 20.29
N LYS A 166 -2.49 6.40 20.43
CA LYS A 166 -3.21 5.78 19.30
C LYS A 166 -4.15 6.80 18.66
N LEU A 167 -4.19 6.83 17.34
CA LEU A 167 -4.98 7.77 16.55
C LEU A 167 -6.29 7.13 16.05
N ASN A 168 -7.24 6.87 16.96
CA ASN A 168 -8.48 6.18 16.58
C ASN A 168 -9.74 6.69 17.27
N ASP A 169 -9.63 7.73 18.10
CA ASP A 169 -10.78 8.26 18.80
C ASP A 169 -11.75 9.00 17.86
N SER A 170 -12.97 9.23 18.34
CA SER A 170 -14.03 9.88 17.55
C SER A 170 -13.71 11.33 17.19
N TYR A 171 -12.91 12.02 18.01
CA TYR A 171 -12.54 13.40 17.77
C TYR A 171 -11.47 13.48 16.67
N TYR A 172 -10.42 12.66 16.76
CA TYR A 172 -9.40 12.50 15.72
C TYR A 172 -10.03 12.21 14.35
N ASN A 173 -10.96 11.25 14.28
CA ASN A 173 -11.63 10.90 13.03
C ASN A 173 -12.45 12.05 12.42
N ARG A 174 -12.89 13.03 13.22
CA ARG A 174 -13.59 14.22 12.71
C ARG A 174 -12.64 15.25 12.13
N ILE A 175 -11.46 15.43 12.72
CA ILE A 175 -10.52 16.50 12.34
C ILE A 175 -9.41 16.06 11.39
N LYS A 176 -9.13 14.75 11.27
CA LYS A 176 -7.96 14.23 10.55
C LYS A 176 -7.80 14.74 9.10
N ILE A 177 -8.92 14.92 8.38
CA ILE A 177 -8.93 15.42 7.00
C ILE A 177 -9.15 16.95 6.89
N MET A 178 -9.42 17.63 7.99
CA MET A 178 -9.66 19.07 7.99
C MET A 178 -8.37 19.85 7.76
N ASN A 179 -8.49 21.02 7.16
CA ASN A 179 -7.37 21.95 7.10
C ASN A 179 -6.97 22.35 8.53
N ILE A 180 -5.67 22.42 8.81
CA ILE A 180 -5.16 22.73 10.15
C ILE A 180 -5.69 24.06 10.70
N LYS A 181 -5.96 25.05 9.84
CA LYS A 181 -6.53 26.34 10.24
C LYS A 181 -7.96 26.25 10.77
N GLN A 182 -8.68 25.17 10.42
CA GLN A 182 -10.05 24.92 10.86
C GLN A 182 -10.11 24.05 12.13
N CYS A 183 -8.96 23.56 12.62
CA CYS A 183 -8.87 22.69 13.79
C CYS A 183 -8.66 23.47 15.11
N GLN A 184 -8.80 24.80 15.07
CA GLN A 184 -8.62 25.71 16.23
C GLN A 184 -9.91 25.94 17.00
#